data_AF-A0A3C1GL60-F1
#
_entry.id   AF-A0A3C1GL60-F1
#
_cell.length_a   1.000
_cell.length_b   1.000
_cell.length_c   1.000
_cell.angle_alpha   90.00
_cell.angle_beta   90.00
_cell.angle_gamma   90.00
#
_symmetry.space_group_name_H-M   'P 1'
#
loop_
_entity.id
_entity.type
_entity.pdbx_description
1 polymer ?
#
loop_
_entity_poly.entity_id
_entity_poly.type
_entity_poly.pdbx_seq_one_letter_code
_entity_poly.pdbx_strand_id
1 'polypeptide(L)'
;MQWVFAAAIPFGVLFLQTEGLLAFVMLGLFGAVLTSSFTVSVVLGQAYLPRNAGMASGLIVGLAIGTGGLGVTALGWVADRYGLPATLWTSALLPLAGFVATRFLPPPRDRT
;
A
#
# COMPACT_ATOMS: atom_id res chain seq x y z
N MET A 1 -8.43 -7.03 3.69
CA MET A 1 -7.16 -6.29 3.54
C MET A 1 -6.09 -7.12 2.84
N GLN A 2 -5.76 -8.34 3.30
CA GLN A 2 -4.77 -9.22 2.66
C GLN A 2 -4.97 -9.42 1.13
N TRP A 3 -6.20 -9.64 0.68
CA TRP A 3 -6.51 -9.87 -0.73
C TRP A 3 -6.25 -8.65 -1.62
N VAL A 4 -6.28 -7.44 -1.06
CA VAL A 4 -6.04 -6.19 -1.80
C VAL A 4 -4.59 -6.11 -2.25
N PHE A 5 -3.65 -6.47 -1.35
CA PHE A 5 -2.23 -6.48 -1.68
C PHE A 5 -1.88 -7.54 -2.72
N ALA A 6 -2.49 -8.73 -2.62
CA ALA A 6 -2.33 -9.77 -3.63
C ALA A 6 -2.91 -9.35 -5.00
N ALA A 7 -4.08 -8.72 -5.00
CA ALA A 7 -4.74 -8.25 -6.23
C ALA A 7 -4.01 -7.06 -6.89
N ALA A 8 -3.31 -6.22 -6.12
CA ALA A 8 -2.56 -5.10 -6.67
C ALA A 8 -1.35 -5.54 -7.52
N ILE A 9 -0.63 -6.58 -7.10
CA ILE A 9 0.61 -7.04 -7.75
C ILE A 9 0.46 -7.30 -9.26
N PRO A 10 -0.54 -8.06 -9.76
CA PRO A 10 -0.66 -8.28 -11.20
C PRO A 10 -0.87 -6.97 -11.98
N PHE A 11 -1.62 -6.00 -11.46
CA PHE A 11 -1.80 -4.71 -12.13
C PHE A 11 -0.50 -3.90 -12.19
N GLY A 12 0.30 -3.91 -11.12
CA GLY A 12 1.61 -3.27 -11.10
C GLY A 12 2.60 -3.93 -12.08
N VAL A 13 2.59 -5.25 -12.18
CA VAL A 13 3.44 -5.99 -13.13
C VAL A 13 2.97 -5.78 -14.58
N LEU A 14 1.67 -5.82 -14.84
CA LEU A 14 1.11 -5.54 -16.17
C LEU A 14 1.42 -4.10 -16.61
N PHE A 15 1.36 -3.13 -15.70
CA PHE A 15 1.77 -1.75 -16.00
C PHE A 15 3.21 -1.68 -16.54
N LEU A 16 4.14 -2.45 -15.98
CA LEU A 16 5.54 -2.47 -16.43
C LEU A 16 5.78 -3.22 -17.75
N GLN A 17 4.82 -4.04 -18.18
CA GLN A 17 4.91 -4.84 -19.41
C GLN A 17 4.05 -4.27 -20.55
N THR A 18 3.26 -3.23 -20.29
CA THR A 18 2.32 -2.67 -21.26
C THR A 18 2.72 -1.24 -21.62
N GLU A 19 2.35 -0.80 -22.82
CA GLU A 19 2.69 0.52 -23.34
C GLU A 19 1.42 1.29 -23.75
N GLY A 20 1.56 2.61 -23.89
CA GLY A 20 0.47 3.48 -24.34
C GLY A 20 -0.67 3.63 -23.31
N LEU A 21 -1.89 3.82 -23.80
CA LEU A 21 -3.07 4.08 -22.96
C LEU A 21 -3.32 2.97 -21.93
N LEU A 22 -3.04 1.72 -22.28
CA LEU A 22 -3.29 0.56 -21.42
C LEU A 22 -2.41 0.58 -20.17
N ALA A 23 -1.17 1.07 -20.27
CA ALA A 23 -0.30 1.26 -19.11
C ALA A 23 -0.91 2.23 -18.09
N PHE A 24 -1.48 3.35 -18.54
CA PHE A 24 -2.17 4.30 -17.66
C PHE A 24 -3.41 3.69 -16.99
N VAL A 25 -4.17 2.86 -17.70
CA VAL A 25 -5.31 2.13 -17.13
C VAL A 25 -4.84 1.15 -16.05
N MET A 26 -3.80 0.37 -16.31
CA MET A 26 -3.24 -0.57 -15.33
C MET A 26 -2.67 0.16 -14.11
N LEU A 27 -1.99 1.29 -14.30
CA LEU A 27 -1.49 2.14 -13.23
C LEU A 27 -2.64 2.70 -12.38
N GLY A 28 -3.72 3.15 -13.02
CA GLY A 28 -4.92 3.61 -12.33
C GLY A 28 -5.58 2.51 -11.51
N LEU A 29 -5.71 1.30 -12.07
CA LEU A 29 -6.23 0.13 -11.35
C LEU A 29 -5.33 -0.27 -10.18
N PHE A 30 -4.01 -0.26 -10.38
CA PHE A 30 -3.04 -0.51 -9.32
C PHE A 30 -3.23 0.44 -8.13
N GLY A 31 -3.29 1.75 -8.40
CA GLY A 31 -3.51 2.77 -7.38
C GLY A 31 -4.89 2.68 -6.71
N ALA A 32 -5.94 2.42 -7.49
CA ALA A 32 -7.30 2.28 -6.98
C ALA A 32 -7.43 1.09 -6.02
N VAL A 33 -6.88 -0.07 -6.41
CA VAL A 33 -6.85 -1.27 -5.57
C VAL A 33 -6.09 -0.97 -4.27
N LEU A 34 -4.88 -0.40 -4.34
CA LEU A 34 -4.12 -0.08 -3.12
C LEU A 34 -4.86 0.88 -2.18
N THR A 35 -5.42 1.96 -2.72
CA THR A 35 -6.13 2.98 -1.94
C THR A 35 -7.40 2.42 -1.27
N SER A 36 -8.05 1.43 -1.89
CA SER A 36 -9.23 0.77 -1.28
C SER A 36 -8.95 0.13 0.08
N SER A 37 -7.71 -0.32 0.33
CA SER A 37 -7.31 -0.89 1.62
C SER A 37 -7.17 0.15 2.73
N PHE A 38 -6.94 1.42 2.37
CA PHE A 38 -6.64 2.49 3.32
C PHE A 38 -7.84 2.74 4.25
N THR A 39 -9.04 2.89 3.69
CA THR A 39 -10.27 3.11 4.47
C THR A 39 -10.52 1.97 5.45
N VAL A 40 -10.37 0.72 5.01
CA VAL A 40 -10.55 -0.47 5.87
C VAL A 40 -9.54 -0.47 7.02
N SER A 41 -8.30 -0.07 6.77
CA SER A 41 -7.24 0.01 7.78
C SER A 41 -7.57 1.02 8.86
N VAL A 42 -8.05 2.21 8.47
CA VAL A 42 -8.43 3.27 9.40
C VAL A 42 -9.60 2.82 10.27
N VAL A 43 -10.66 2.28 9.66
CA VAL A 43 -11.83 1.78 10.40
C VAL A 43 -11.44 0.65 11.36
N LEU A 44 -10.53 -0.23 10.93
CA LEU A 44 -10.03 -1.32 11.78
C LEU A 44 -9.23 -0.78 12.97
N GLY A 45 -8.37 0.22 12.77
CA GLY A 45 -7.65 0.89 13.86
C GLY A 45 -8.58 1.57 14.85
N GLN A 46 -9.62 2.23 14.34
CA GLN A 46 -10.66 2.84 15.18
C GLN A 46 -11.43 1.79 15.98
N ALA A 47 -11.67 0.61 15.41
CA ALA A 47 -12.29 -0.51 16.11
C ALA A 47 -11.40 -1.07 17.24
N TYR A 48 -10.08 -1.05 17.09
CA TYR A 48 -9.14 -1.45 18.15
C TYR A 48 -9.06 -0.44 19.31
N LEU A 49 -9.34 0.84 19.07
CA LEU A 49 -9.24 1.92 20.05
C LEU A 49 -10.54 2.76 20.07
N PRO A 50 -11.71 2.18 20.44
CA PRO A 50 -13.01 2.83 20.27
C PRO A 50 -13.18 4.10 21.11
N ARG A 51 -12.50 4.21 22.25
CA ARG A 51 -12.53 5.41 23.12
C ARG A 51 -11.65 6.55 22.59
N ASN A 52 -10.71 6.25 21.68
CA ASN A 52 -9.71 7.17 21.16
C ASN A 52 -9.65 7.11 19.62
N ALA A 53 -10.81 7.06 18.95
CA ALA A 53 -10.89 6.87 17.50
C ALA A 53 -10.09 7.93 16.71
N GLY A 54 -10.09 9.20 17.18
CA GLY A 54 -9.30 10.27 16.57
C GLY A 54 -7.79 10.06 16.66
N MET A 55 -7.30 9.54 17.79
CA MET A 55 -5.89 9.17 17.96
C MET A 55 -5.53 8.00 17.03
N ALA A 56 -6.38 6.98 16.93
CA ALA A 56 -6.15 5.82 16.08
C ALA A 56 -6.06 6.20 14.59
N SER A 57 -7.02 7.00 14.10
CA SER A 57 -6.96 7.50 12.71
C SER A 57 -5.77 8.43 12.49
N GLY A 58 -5.45 9.29 13.44
CA GLY A 58 -4.30 10.19 13.36
C GLY A 58 -2.97 9.44 13.26
N LEU A 59 -2.79 8.39 14.06
CA LEU A 59 -1.59 7.54 14.03
C LEU A 59 -1.48 6.76 12.72
N ILE A 60 -2.57 6.18 12.22
CA ILE A 60 -2.57 5.44 10.95
C ILE A 60 -2.24 6.36 9.79
N VAL A 61 -2.95 7.49 9.67
CA VAL A 61 -2.73 8.46 8.58
C VAL A 61 -1.33 9.07 8.68
N GLY A 62 -0.92 9.48 9.88
CA GLY A 62 0.38 10.09 10.14
C GLY A 62 1.54 9.14 9.84
N LEU A 63 1.49 7.89 10.30
CA LEU A 63 2.50 6.89 9.97
C LEU A 63 2.48 6.53 8.49
N ALA A 64 1.31 6.42 7.85
CA ALA A 64 1.22 6.10 6.43
C ALA A 64 1.87 7.19 5.57
N ILE A 65 1.58 8.46 5.84
CA ILE A 65 2.17 9.59 5.10
C ILE A 65 3.67 9.71 5.43
N GLY A 66 4.04 9.60 6.71
CA GLY A 66 5.43 9.70 7.14
C GLY A 66 6.32 8.60 6.54
N THR A 67 5.86 7.35 6.58
CA THR A 67 6.56 6.22 5.93
C THR A 67 6.55 6.34 4.41
N GLY A 68 5.48 6.89 3.82
CA GLY A 68 5.43 7.22 2.40
C GLY A 68 6.52 8.22 1.99
N GLY A 69 6.73 9.28 2.76
CA GLY A 69 7.80 10.25 2.52
C GLY A 69 9.20 9.62 2.60
N LEU A 70 9.46 8.85 3.67
CA LEU A 70 10.72 8.11 3.80
C LEU A 70 10.94 7.11 2.67
N GLY A 71 9.87 6.41 2.27
CA GLY A 71 9.88 5.45 1.17
C GLY A 71 10.21 6.10 -0.17
N VAL A 72 9.65 7.28 -0.46
CA VAL A 72 9.97 8.05 -1.66
C VAL A 72 11.45 8.47 -1.69
N THR A 73 12.01 8.92 -0.56
CA THR A 73 13.45 9.24 -0.49
C THR A 73 14.32 8.01 -0.76
N ALA A 74 13.97 6.86 -0.19
CA ALA A 74 14.68 5.60 -0.43
C ALA A 74 14.57 5.15 -1.91
N LEU A 75 13.38 5.25 -2.51
CA LEU A 75 13.16 4.94 -3.92
C LEU A 75 13.90 5.91 -4.86
N GLY A 76 14.01 7.19 -4.48
CA GLY A 76 14.82 8.18 -5.19
C GLY A 76 16.29 7.79 -5.22
N TRP A 77 16.85 7.39 -4.07
CA TRP A 77 18.22 6.87 -4.00
C TRP A 77 18.44 5.61 -4.86
N VAL A 78 17.43 4.72 -4.93
CA VAL A 78 17.48 3.56 -5.84
C VAL A 78 17.47 4.03 -7.29
N ALA A 79 16.67 5.04 -7.63
CA ALA A 79 16.58 5.59 -8.98
C ALA A 79 17.91 6.20 -9.43
N ASP A 80 18.59 6.91 -8.53
CA ASP A 80 19.88 7.55 -8.81
C ASP A 80 21.00 6.53 -9.08
N ARG A 81 20.95 5.34 -8.44
CA ARG A 81 21.99 4.31 -8.57
C ARG A 81 21.70 3.24 -9.62
N TYR A 82 20.45 2.79 -9.71
CA TYR A 82 20.04 1.65 -10.51
C TYR A 82 19.10 2.04 -11.67
N GLY A 83 18.74 3.31 -11.76
CA GLY A 83 17.88 3.85 -12.81
C GLY A 83 16.39 3.65 -12.57
N LEU A 84 15.60 4.30 -13.42
CA LEU A 84 14.14 4.30 -13.36
C LEU A 84 13.50 2.89 -13.42
N PRO A 85 13.94 1.95 -14.29
CA PRO A 85 13.31 0.64 -14.37
C PRO A 85 13.38 -0.13 -13.04
N ALA A 86 14.53 -0.11 -12.36
CA ALA A 86 14.71 -0.79 -11.08
C ALA A 86 13.78 -0.21 -9.99
N THR A 87 13.62 1.11 -9.94
CA THR A 87 12.75 1.79 -8.98
C THR A 87 11.27 1.47 -9.22
N LEU A 88 10.84 1.41 -10.49
CA LEU A 88 9.47 1.07 -10.85
C LEU A 88 9.14 -0.39 -10.50
N TRP A 89 10.04 -1.33 -10.77
CA TRP A 89 9.90 -2.73 -10.33
C TRP A 89 9.86 -2.86 -8.81
N THR A 90 10.72 -2.13 -8.10
CA THR A 90 10.73 -2.12 -6.63
C THR A 90 9.40 -1.62 -6.07
N SER A 91 8.85 -0.56 -6.67
CA SER A 91 7.55 0.02 -6.28
C SER A 91 6.38 -0.92 -6.57
N ALA A 92 6.40 -1.62 -7.71
CA ALA A 92 5.37 -2.58 -8.09
C ALA A 92 5.35 -3.84 -7.19
N LEU A 93 6.50 -4.23 -6.64
CA LEU A 93 6.64 -5.38 -5.75
C LEU A 93 6.45 -5.05 -4.26
N LEU A 94 6.52 -3.77 -3.89
CA LEU A 94 6.36 -3.28 -2.52
C LEU A 94 5.05 -3.76 -1.82
N PRO A 95 3.90 -3.87 -2.51
CA PRO A 95 2.67 -4.45 -1.93
C PRO A 95 2.84 -5.88 -1.38
N LEU A 96 3.81 -6.65 -1.89
CA LEU A 96 4.12 -7.99 -1.38
C LEU A 96 4.59 -7.94 0.08
N ALA A 97 5.37 -6.93 0.45
CA ALA A 97 5.78 -6.70 1.84
C ALA A 97 4.57 -6.37 2.72
N GLY A 98 3.62 -5.57 2.20
CA GLY A 98 2.34 -5.28 2.85
C GLY A 98 1.50 -6.55 3.07
N PHE A 99 1.43 -7.43 2.07
CA PHE A 99 0.76 -8.73 2.19
C PHE A 99 1.33 -9.56 3.35
N VAL A 100 2.66 -9.68 3.41
CA VAL A 100 3.35 -10.41 4.50
C VAL A 100 3.07 -9.76 5.85
N ALA A 101 3.13 -8.42 5.95
CA ALA A 101 2.83 -7.71 7.19
C ALA A 101 1.40 -7.97 7.68
N THR A 102 0.41 -8.02 6.77
CA THR A 102 -0.99 -8.30 7.17
C THR A 102 -1.22 -9.70 7.72
N ARG A 103 -0.36 -10.68 7.43
CA ARG A 103 -0.46 -12.04 8.03
C ARG A 103 -0.19 -12.03 9.54
N PHE A 104 0.51 -11.03 10.03
CA PHE A 104 0.81 -10.87 11.46
C PHE A 104 -0.27 -10.08 12.22
N LEU A 105 -1.30 -9.57 11.53
CA LEU A 105 -2.40 -8.88 12.22
C LEU A 105 -3.25 -9.91 13.00
N PRO A 106 -3.47 -9.71 14.32
CA PRO A 106 -4.42 -10.50 15.07
C PRO A 106 -5.85 -10.24 14.55
N PRO A 107 -6.75 -11.25 14.62
CA PRO A 107 -8.16 -11.02 14.30
C PRO A 107 -8.75 -9.97 15.25
N PRO A 108 -9.63 -9.08 14.76
CA PRO A 108 -10.36 -8.16 15.62
C PRO A 108 -11.14 -8.97 16.66
N ARG A 109 -11.05 -8.60 17.94
CA ARG A 109 -11.85 -9.24 18.99
C ARG A 109 -13.32 -9.07 18.63
N ASP A 110 -14.00 -10.19 18.42
CA ASP A 110 -15.44 -10.24 18.15
C ASP A 110 -16.17 -9.45 19.24
N ARG A 111 -17.06 -8.55 18.82
CA ARG A 111 -18.11 -8.02 19.70
C ARG A 111 -19.17 -9.12 19.83
N THR A 112 -18.99 -10.02 20.79
CA THR A 112 -20.13 -10.59 21.53
C THR A 112 -20.59 -9.59 22.58
#